data_AF-A0A8J6STM6-F1
#
_entry.id   AF-A0A8J6STM6-F1
#
_cell.length_a   1.000
_cell.length_b   1.000
_cell.length_c   1.000
_cell.angle_alpha   90.00
_cell.angle_beta   90.00
_cell.angle_gamma   90.00
#
_symmetry.space_group_name_H-M   'P 1'
#
loop_
_entity.id
_entity.type
_entity.pdbx_description
1 polymer ?
#
loop_
_entity_poly.entity_id
_entity_poly.type
_entity_poly.pdbx_seq_one_letter_code
_entity_poly.pdbx_strand_id
1 'polypeptide(L)'
;MDVSLVNPEAITLLSQVTGRDLKPQDLSPTLLFLAALVTVMLGVIVIDRKIDSAEQQRLQVLLESFVTPDHSLYPLIQEMIHGIERQQVYLNPQQVLNLATPLSEPERLLLIALGYEMAASDGEVDARETMYLRAIAHRLDVHVRHISALENGFSHQEISDPEALIQIRALLNPSFFKTVELGLSQVANNLLAALPTLPSTMDT
;
A
#
# COMPACT_ATOMS: atom_id res chain seq x y z
N MET A 1 -1.25 -8.39 10.79
CA MET A 1 0.04 -8.95 10.35
C MET A 1 0.46 -10.14 11.22
N ASP A 2 1.16 -11.12 10.64
CA ASP A 2 1.89 -12.17 11.38
C ASP A 2 3.37 -12.17 10.97
N VAL A 3 4.23 -11.63 11.85
CA VAL A 3 5.69 -11.50 11.62
C VAL A 3 6.36 -12.88 11.55
N SER A 4 5.75 -13.94 12.11
CA SER A 4 6.31 -15.29 12.01
C SER A 4 6.26 -15.87 10.60
N LEU A 5 5.44 -15.29 9.72
CA LEU A 5 5.35 -15.66 8.30
C LEU A 5 6.45 -15.00 7.45
N VAL A 6 7.30 -14.16 8.02
CA VAL A 6 8.44 -13.57 7.28
C VAL A 6 9.43 -14.67 6.93
N ASN A 7 9.63 -14.90 5.62
CA ASN A 7 10.59 -15.86 5.12
C ASN A 7 12.03 -15.27 5.10
N PRO A 8 13.08 -16.11 5.10
CA PRO A 8 14.47 -15.64 5.05
C PRO A 8 14.79 -14.76 3.86
N GLU A 9 14.11 -14.95 2.73
CA GLU A 9 14.27 -14.14 1.52
C GLU A 9 13.78 -12.70 1.74
N ALA A 10 12.70 -12.50 2.47
CA ALA A 10 12.19 -11.18 2.84
C ALA A 10 13.16 -10.47 3.80
N ILE A 11 13.74 -11.18 4.77
CA ILE A 11 14.77 -10.61 5.66
C ILE A 11 16.00 -10.18 4.85
N THR A 12 16.47 -11.06 3.96
CA THR A 12 17.61 -10.77 3.10
C THR A 12 17.35 -9.53 2.24
N LEU A 13 16.17 -9.46 1.64
CA LEU A 13 15.76 -8.31 0.83
C LEU A 13 15.67 -7.02 1.66
N LEU A 14 15.06 -7.07 2.85
CA LEU A 14 14.99 -5.93 3.76
C LEU A 14 16.38 -5.45 4.17
N SER A 15 17.29 -6.37 4.49
CA SER A 15 18.68 -6.03 4.79
C SER A 15 19.38 -5.35 3.61
N GLN A 16 19.15 -5.84 2.39
CA GLN A 16 19.72 -5.26 1.17
C GLN A 16 19.17 -3.86 0.88
N VAL A 17 17.86 -3.65 0.99
CA VAL A 17 17.25 -2.34 0.67
C VAL A 17 17.45 -1.31 1.77
N THR A 18 17.63 -1.73 3.02
CA THR A 18 17.92 -0.79 4.13
C THR A 18 19.42 -0.58 4.36
N GLY A 19 20.28 -1.45 3.81
CA GLY A 19 21.72 -1.44 4.08
C GLY A 19 22.09 -1.87 5.51
N ARG A 20 21.15 -2.47 6.25
CA ARG A 20 21.32 -2.92 7.64
C ARG A 20 21.32 -4.44 7.70
N ASP A 21 22.11 -5.02 8.60
CA ASP A 21 22.07 -6.47 8.85
C ASP A 21 20.89 -6.82 9.76
N LEU A 22 19.68 -6.85 9.17
CA LEU A 22 18.44 -7.13 9.90
C LEU A 22 18.32 -8.61 10.25
N LYS A 23 17.88 -8.87 11.47
CA LYS A 23 17.55 -10.20 11.99
C LYS A 23 16.04 -10.29 12.24
N PRO A 24 15.47 -11.51 12.41
CA PRO A 24 14.04 -11.68 12.67
C PRO A 24 13.50 -10.83 13.83
N GLN A 25 14.32 -10.64 14.88
CA GLN A 25 13.98 -9.84 16.06
C GLN A 25 13.97 -8.32 15.83
N ASP A 26 14.59 -7.85 14.73
CA ASP A 26 14.64 -6.44 14.36
C ASP A 26 13.42 -6.04 13.51
N LEU A 27 12.58 -7.01 13.14
CA LEU A 27 11.41 -6.79 12.30
C LEU A 27 10.22 -6.34 13.15
N SER A 28 9.63 -5.22 12.77
CA SER A 28 8.36 -4.74 13.31
C SER A 28 7.27 -4.79 12.24
N PRO A 29 5.98 -4.87 12.63
CA PRO A 29 4.89 -4.80 11.68
C PRO A 29 4.92 -3.53 10.81
N THR A 30 5.29 -2.39 11.42
CA THR A 30 5.44 -1.11 10.72
C THR A 30 6.53 -1.16 9.66
N LEU A 31 7.69 -1.78 9.96
CA LEU A 31 8.78 -1.91 9.00
C LEU A 31 8.36 -2.74 7.78
N LEU A 32 7.71 -3.87 8.02
CA LEU A 32 7.23 -4.76 6.97
C LEU A 32 6.18 -4.09 6.08
N PHE A 33 5.21 -3.40 6.71
CA PHE A 33 4.21 -2.64 5.96
C PHE A 33 4.86 -1.53 5.13
N LEU A 34 5.78 -0.75 5.71
CA LEU A 34 6.49 0.32 5.00
C LEU A 34 7.28 -0.21 3.81
N ALA A 35 7.96 -1.34 3.95
CA ALA A 35 8.70 -1.96 2.86
C ALA A 35 7.78 -2.37 1.70
N ALA A 36 6.66 -3.01 2.01
CA ALA A 36 5.66 -3.35 1.00
C ALA A 36 5.06 -2.08 0.38
N LEU A 37 4.73 -1.06 1.18
CA LEU A 37 4.18 0.21 0.74
C LEU A 37 5.11 0.93 -0.22
N VAL A 38 6.33 1.24 0.20
CA VAL A 38 7.33 1.93 -0.63
C VAL A 38 7.58 1.17 -1.92
N THR A 39 7.66 -0.17 -1.85
CA THR A 39 7.82 -1.00 -3.05
C THR A 39 6.65 -0.84 -4.01
N VAL A 40 5.40 -0.97 -3.53
CA VAL A 40 4.23 -0.85 -4.41
C VAL A 40 4.14 0.56 -4.98
N MET A 41 4.25 1.61 -4.15
CA MET A 41 4.14 3.00 -4.58
C MET A 41 5.22 3.39 -5.61
N LEU A 42 6.48 3.02 -5.40
CA LEU A 42 7.53 3.30 -6.38
C LEU A 42 7.28 2.61 -7.72
N GLY A 43 6.66 1.42 -7.71
CA GLY A 43 6.27 0.79 -8.96
C GLY A 43 5.15 1.53 -9.68
N VAL A 44 4.19 2.12 -8.97
CA VAL A 44 3.17 3.01 -9.58
C VAL A 44 3.87 4.20 -10.25
N ILE A 45 4.72 4.93 -9.52
CA ILE A 45 5.44 6.13 -10.00
C ILE A 45 6.33 5.86 -11.23
N VAL A 46 6.85 4.64 -11.39
CA VAL A 46 7.86 4.33 -12.42
C VAL A 46 7.27 3.61 -13.64
N ILE A 47 6.13 2.91 -13.52
CA ILE A 47 5.66 1.98 -14.56
C ILE A 47 5.16 2.69 -15.81
N ASP A 48 4.58 3.88 -15.67
CA ASP A 48 4.08 4.69 -16.77
C ASP A 48 5.22 5.41 -17.53
N ARG A 49 6.41 5.48 -16.90
CA ARG A 49 7.65 6.15 -17.32
C ARG A 49 7.54 7.68 -17.38
N LYS A 50 6.55 8.27 -16.72
CA LYS A 50 6.50 9.71 -16.49
C LYS A 50 6.72 9.92 -15.01
N ILE A 51 7.75 10.70 -14.68
CA ILE A 51 7.89 11.11 -13.29
C ILE A 51 6.85 12.19 -13.05
N ASP A 52 5.73 11.83 -12.43
CA ASP A 52 4.74 12.78 -11.97
C ASP A 52 5.08 13.30 -10.57
N SER A 53 5.23 14.62 -10.48
CA SER A 53 5.41 15.33 -9.22
C SER A 53 4.24 15.14 -8.24
N ALA A 54 3.01 14.92 -8.72
CA ALA A 54 1.83 14.73 -7.88
C ALA A 54 1.91 13.40 -7.11
N GLU A 55 2.25 12.31 -7.79
CA GLU A 55 2.41 10.99 -7.15
C GLU A 55 3.60 10.96 -6.18
N GLN A 56 4.71 11.60 -6.55
CA GLN A 56 5.87 11.74 -5.65
C GLN A 56 5.50 12.53 -4.39
N GLN A 57 4.79 13.64 -4.54
CA GLN A 57 4.30 14.42 -3.41
C GLN A 57 3.31 13.60 -2.57
N ARG A 58 2.46 12.80 -3.21
CA ARG A 58 1.50 11.94 -2.53
C ARG A 58 2.19 10.85 -1.71
N LEU A 59 3.21 10.20 -2.26
CA LEU A 59 4.05 9.25 -1.54
C LEU A 59 4.72 9.92 -0.33
N GLN A 60 5.27 11.13 -0.50
CA GLN A 60 5.88 11.85 0.61
C GLN A 60 4.89 12.11 1.75
N VAL A 61 3.71 12.65 1.44
CA VAL A 61 2.65 12.92 2.44
C VAL A 61 2.21 11.62 3.15
N LEU A 62 2.11 10.53 2.39
CA LEU A 62 1.78 9.23 2.95
C LEU A 62 2.85 8.74 3.92
N LEU A 63 4.13 8.85 3.56
CA LEU A 63 5.25 8.43 4.40
C LEU A 63 5.40 9.28 5.67
N GLU A 64 5.12 10.58 5.58
CA GLU A 64 5.09 11.49 6.74
C GLU A 64 4.05 11.06 7.79
N SER A 65 2.98 10.37 7.39
CA SER A 65 1.98 9.81 8.32
C SER A 65 2.52 8.68 9.20
N PHE A 66 3.69 8.11 8.87
CA PHE A 66 4.36 7.06 9.64
C PHE A 66 5.53 7.59 10.48
N VAL A 67 5.90 8.86 10.31
CA VAL A 67 7.01 9.47 11.03
C VAL A 67 6.51 9.93 12.41
N THR A 68 7.11 9.37 13.46
CA THR A 68 6.90 9.82 14.84
C THR A 68 7.47 11.21 15.09
N PRO A 69 7.04 11.91 16.15
CA PRO A 69 7.61 13.20 16.55
C PRO A 69 9.13 13.16 16.81
N ASP A 70 9.70 11.99 17.14
CA ASP A 70 11.14 11.81 17.33
C ASP A 70 11.90 11.51 16.01
N HIS A 71 11.18 11.43 14.88
CA HIS A 71 11.69 11.18 13.54
C HIS A 71 12.57 9.93 13.40
N SER A 72 12.47 8.98 14.33
CA SER A 72 13.38 7.81 14.40
C SER A 72 13.31 6.91 13.16
N LEU A 73 12.14 6.81 12.52
CA LEU A 73 11.94 6.01 11.31
C LEU A 73 12.34 6.74 10.01
N TYR A 74 12.51 8.05 10.04
CA TYR A 74 12.74 8.83 8.82
C TYR A 74 14.01 8.41 8.05
N PRO A 75 15.18 8.24 8.70
CA PRO A 75 16.38 7.76 7.99
C PRO A 75 16.19 6.38 7.37
N LEU A 76 15.48 5.48 8.08
CA LEU A 76 15.22 4.12 7.61
C LEU A 76 14.29 4.10 6.38
N ILE A 77 13.28 4.96 6.35
CA ILE A 77 12.41 5.14 5.19
C ILE A 77 13.22 5.64 4.00
N GLN A 78 14.10 6.62 4.19
CA GLN A 78 14.96 7.14 3.12
C GLN A 78 15.92 6.07 2.59
N GLU A 79 16.59 5.31 3.47
CA GLU A 79 17.44 4.18 3.09
C GLU A 79 16.66 3.17 2.24
N MET A 80 15.46 2.80 2.70
CA MET A 80 14.57 1.86 2.05
C MET A 80 14.14 2.33 0.65
N ILE A 81 13.74 3.60 0.48
CA ILE A 81 13.40 4.17 -0.83
C ILE A 81 14.58 4.01 -1.78
N HIS A 82 15.77 4.49 -1.40
CA HIS A 82 16.95 4.42 -2.25
C HIS A 82 17.33 2.97 -2.59
N GLY A 83 17.25 2.06 -1.63
CA GLY A 83 17.56 0.65 -1.84
C GLY A 83 16.57 -0.04 -2.77
N ILE A 84 15.27 0.21 -2.60
CA ILE A 84 14.20 -0.32 -3.45
C ILE A 84 14.33 0.21 -4.88
N GLU A 85 14.56 1.52 -5.04
CA GLU A 85 14.77 2.16 -6.35
C GLU A 85 15.98 1.57 -7.07
N ARG A 86 17.13 1.53 -6.38
CA ARG A 86 18.39 1.03 -6.93
C ARG A 86 18.29 -0.43 -7.38
N GLN A 87 17.55 -1.25 -6.64
CA GLN A 87 17.38 -2.67 -6.93
C GLN A 87 16.14 -2.96 -7.80
N GLN A 88 15.33 -1.96 -8.07
CA GLN A 88 14.08 -2.05 -8.84
C GLN A 88 13.15 -3.17 -8.33
N VAL A 89 13.02 -3.29 -7.01
CA VAL A 89 12.30 -4.40 -6.35
C VAL A 89 10.85 -4.51 -6.85
N TYR A 90 10.24 -3.37 -7.16
CA TYR A 90 8.88 -3.26 -7.71
C TYR A 90 8.70 -3.92 -9.08
N LEU A 91 9.77 -4.17 -9.84
CA LEU A 91 9.71 -4.91 -11.11
C LEU A 91 9.73 -6.44 -10.92
N ASN A 92 10.00 -6.93 -9.71
CA ASN A 92 10.06 -8.36 -9.41
C ASN A 92 8.86 -8.77 -8.52
N PRO A 93 7.81 -9.38 -9.11
CA PRO A 93 6.61 -9.70 -8.36
C PRO A 93 6.83 -10.67 -7.19
N GLN A 94 7.85 -11.53 -7.26
CA GLN A 94 8.18 -12.43 -6.16
C GLN A 94 8.77 -11.66 -4.97
N GLN A 95 9.57 -10.63 -5.22
CA GLN A 95 10.12 -9.79 -4.16
C GLN A 95 9.03 -8.94 -3.50
N VAL A 96 8.12 -8.36 -4.29
CA VAL A 96 6.92 -7.69 -3.77
C VAL A 96 6.11 -8.63 -2.88
N LEU A 97 5.87 -9.86 -3.34
CA LEU A 97 5.14 -10.87 -2.59
C LEU A 97 5.86 -11.26 -1.30
N ASN A 98 7.19 -11.42 -1.32
CA ASN A 98 7.97 -11.74 -0.12
C ASN A 98 7.82 -10.65 0.96
N LEU A 99 7.84 -9.37 0.58
CA LEU A 99 7.63 -8.25 1.52
C LEU A 99 6.20 -8.19 2.05
N ALA A 100 5.23 -8.58 1.23
CA ALA A 100 3.81 -8.46 1.52
C ALA A 100 3.18 -9.72 2.16
N THR A 101 3.87 -10.86 2.15
CA THR A 101 3.38 -12.15 2.70
C THR A 101 2.90 -12.06 4.16
N PRO A 102 3.56 -11.31 5.07
CA PRO A 102 3.12 -11.20 6.46
C PRO A 102 1.80 -10.44 6.65
N LEU A 103 1.36 -9.67 5.64
CA LEU A 103 0.20 -8.77 5.73
C LEU A 103 -1.10 -9.57 5.89
N SER A 104 -1.95 -9.13 6.82
CA SER A 104 -3.33 -9.59 6.92
C SER A 104 -4.15 -9.17 5.69
N GLU A 105 -5.34 -9.72 5.54
CA GLU A 105 -6.27 -9.28 4.48
C GLU A 105 -6.56 -7.77 4.52
N PRO A 106 -6.93 -7.15 5.67
CA PRO A 106 -7.06 -5.69 5.77
C PRO A 106 -5.82 -4.90 5.34
N GLU A 107 -4.62 -5.38 5.68
CA GLU A 107 -3.37 -4.71 5.35
C GLU A 107 -3.01 -4.84 3.86
N ARG A 108 -3.27 -5.99 3.25
CA ARG A 108 -3.12 -6.21 1.79
C ARG A 108 -4.09 -5.32 1.02
N LEU A 109 -5.35 -5.23 1.47
CA LEU A 109 -6.34 -4.37 0.87
C LEU A 109 -5.96 -2.89 1.01
N LEU A 110 -5.49 -2.47 2.19
CA LEU A 110 -5.03 -1.11 2.46
C LEU A 110 -3.87 -0.72 1.53
N LEU A 111 -2.89 -1.61 1.37
CA LEU A 111 -1.74 -1.43 0.47
C LEU A 111 -2.19 -1.18 -0.97
N ILE A 112 -3.10 -2.00 -1.49
CA ILE A 112 -3.60 -1.87 -2.87
C ILE A 112 -4.47 -0.62 -3.03
N ALA A 113 -5.33 -0.33 -2.06
CA ALA A 113 -6.19 0.85 -2.12
C ALA A 113 -5.39 2.17 -2.09
N LEU A 114 -4.30 2.23 -1.31
CA LEU A 114 -3.36 3.36 -1.35
C LEU A 114 -2.69 3.51 -2.71
N GLY A 115 -2.39 2.40 -3.38
CA GLY A 115 -1.83 2.43 -4.74
C GLY A 115 -2.79 3.05 -5.74
N TYR A 116 -4.07 2.66 -5.72
CA TYR A 116 -5.09 3.26 -6.59
C TYR A 116 -5.36 4.72 -6.24
N GLU A 117 -5.36 5.08 -4.97
CA GLU A 117 -5.54 6.47 -4.53
C GLU A 117 -4.38 7.35 -4.99
N MET A 118 -3.15 6.85 -4.96
CA MET A 118 -1.97 7.57 -5.45
C MET A 118 -1.98 7.69 -6.97
N ALA A 119 -2.30 6.61 -7.69
CA ALA A 119 -2.39 6.62 -9.15
C ALA A 119 -3.51 7.53 -9.67
N ALA A 120 -4.50 7.87 -8.84
CA ALA A 120 -5.55 8.83 -9.17
C ALA A 120 -5.21 10.28 -8.77
N SER A 121 -3.98 10.55 -8.34
CA SER A 121 -3.63 11.85 -7.72
C SER A 121 -3.66 13.04 -8.68
N ASP A 122 -3.50 12.82 -9.98
CA ASP A 122 -3.65 13.81 -11.05
C ASP A 122 -5.07 13.84 -11.67
N GLY A 123 -5.95 12.94 -11.23
CA GLY A 123 -7.33 12.78 -11.69
C GLY A 123 -7.54 11.71 -12.76
N GLU A 124 -6.50 11.09 -13.30
CA GLU A 124 -6.60 10.00 -14.28
C GLU A 124 -5.63 8.86 -13.94
N VAL A 125 -6.13 7.64 -13.71
CA VAL A 125 -5.27 6.48 -13.48
C VAL A 125 -4.72 5.96 -14.82
N ASP A 126 -3.39 5.90 -15.00
CA ASP A 126 -2.81 5.36 -16.24
C ASP A 126 -3.12 3.85 -16.37
N ALA A 127 -3.30 3.39 -17.61
CA ALA A 127 -3.58 1.99 -17.87
C ALA A 127 -2.46 1.05 -17.37
N ARG A 128 -1.20 1.51 -17.37
CA ARG A 128 -0.04 0.73 -16.91
C ARG A 128 -0.01 0.62 -15.39
N GLU A 129 -0.33 1.70 -14.67
CA GLU A 129 -0.47 1.70 -13.21
C GLU A 129 -1.61 0.78 -12.79
N THR A 130 -2.74 0.87 -13.48
CA THR A 130 -3.89 -0.02 -13.26
C THR A 130 -3.49 -1.49 -13.46
N MET A 131 -2.81 -1.81 -14.57
CA MET A 131 -2.32 -3.17 -14.84
C MET A 131 -1.32 -3.65 -13.77
N TYR A 132 -0.43 -2.78 -13.33
CA TYR A 132 0.55 -3.06 -12.27
C TYR A 132 -0.14 -3.36 -10.93
N LEU A 133 -1.04 -2.48 -10.48
CA LEU A 133 -1.78 -2.64 -9.24
C LEU A 133 -2.66 -3.89 -9.25
N ARG A 134 -3.38 -4.14 -10.34
CA ARG A 134 -4.18 -5.36 -10.52
C ARG A 134 -3.31 -6.61 -10.46
N ALA A 135 -2.14 -6.59 -11.11
CA ALA A 135 -1.21 -7.72 -11.12
C ALA A 135 -0.64 -8.02 -9.72
N ILE A 136 -0.37 -7.00 -8.90
CA ILE A 136 0.06 -7.19 -7.51
C ILE A 136 -1.11 -7.66 -6.65
N ALA A 137 -2.27 -7.01 -6.74
CA ALA A 137 -3.45 -7.35 -5.95
C ALA A 137 -3.86 -8.82 -6.13
N HIS A 138 -3.82 -9.35 -7.35
CA HIS A 138 -4.05 -10.77 -7.60
C HIS A 138 -3.03 -11.69 -6.92
N ARG A 139 -1.74 -11.32 -6.91
CA ARG A 139 -0.71 -12.11 -6.22
C ARG A 139 -0.84 -12.05 -4.71
N LEU A 140 -1.38 -10.96 -4.19
CA LEU A 140 -1.72 -10.78 -2.79
C LEU A 140 -3.09 -11.39 -2.43
N ASP A 141 -3.75 -12.08 -3.35
CA ASP A 141 -5.06 -12.70 -3.12
C ASP A 141 -6.13 -11.69 -2.64
N VAL A 142 -6.08 -10.47 -3.15
CA VAL A 142 -7.14 -9.47 -2.95
C VAL A 142 -8.32 -9.84 -3.83
N HIS A 143 -9.52 -9.86 -3.25
CA HIS A 143 -10.72 -10.29 -3.94
C HIS A 143 -10.99 -9.45 -5.19
N VAL A 144 -11.29 -10.09 -6.32
CA VAL A 144 -11.44 -9.41 -7.63
C VAL A 144 -12.51 -8.31 -7.62
N ARG A 145 -13.63 -8.52 -6.91
CA ARG A 145 -14.67 -7.49 -6.74
C ARG A 145 -14.15 -6.25 -5.99
N HIS A 146 -13.25 -6.44 -5.03
CA HIS A 146 -12.64 -5.30 -4.32
C HIS A 146 -11.69 -4.54 -5.24
N ILE A 147 -10.90 -5.25 -6.05
CA ILE A 147 -10.01 -4.61 -7.04
C ILE A 147 -10.83 -3.73 -8.00
N SER A 148 -11.89 -4.27 -8.60
CA SER A 148 -12.76 -3.51 -9.52
C SER A 148 -13.45 -2.32 -8.83
N ALA A 149 -13.90 -2.49 -7.58
CA ALA A 149 -14.54 -1.40 -6.85
C ALA A 149 -13.57 -0.28 -6.47
N LEU A 150 -12.31 -0.60 -6.14
CA LEU A 150 -11.26 0.40 -5.88
C LEU A 150 -10.91 1.19 -7.16
N GLU A 151 -10.71 0.48 -8.27
CA GLU A 151 -10.40 1.08 -9.56
C GLU A 151 -11.48 2.07 -10.01
N ASN A 152 -12.74 1.65 -9.97
CA ASN A 152 -13.87 2.53 -10.32
C ASN A 152 -14.01 3.68 -9.32
N GLY A 153 -13.80 3.41 -8.03
CA GLY A 153 -13.97 4.38 -6.97
C GLY A 153 -12.99 5.55 -7.03
N PHE A 154 -11.72 5.28 -7.37
CA PHE A 154 -10.71 6.31 -7.51
C PHE A 154 -10.66 6.94 -8.92
N SER A 155 -11.15 6.24 -9.95
CA SER A 155 -11.30 6.79 -11.30
C SER A 155 -12.57 7.63 -11.49
N HIS A 156 -13.31 7.93 -10.42
CA HIS A 156 -14.59 8.66 -10.45
C HIS A 156 -15.64 8.07 -11.42
N GLN A 157 -15.57 6.76 -11.66
CA GLN A 157 -16.55 6.03 -12.46
C GLN A 157 -17.77 5.67 -11.60
N GLU A 158 -18.89 5.38 -12.24
CA GLU A 158 -20.10 4.96 -11.52
C GLU A 158 -19.84 3.74 -10.63
N ILE A 159 -20.33 3.81 -9.38
CA ILE A 159 -20.23 2.71 -8.42
C ILE A 159 -21.02 1.52 -8.96
N SER A 160 -20.31 0.59 -9.60
CA SER A 160 -20.91 -0.57 -10.26
C SER A 160 -21.20 -1.73 -9.29
N ASP A 161 -20.56 -1.74 -8.12
CA ASP A 161 -20.73 -2.78 -7.09
C ASP A 161 -20.74 -2.18 -5.67
N PRO A 162 -21.90 -1.69 -5.20
CA PRO A 162 -22.03 -1.10 -3.86
C PRO A 162 -21.71 -2.07 -2.72
N GLU A 163 -21.96 -3.37 -2.91
CA GLU A 163 -21.68 -4.39 -1.89
C GLU A 163 -20.17 -4.59 -1.70
N ALA A 164 -19.41 -4.63 -2.79
CA ALA A 164 -17.95 -4.67 -2.71
C ALA A 164 -17.39 -3.42 -2.00
N LEU A 165 -17.97 -2.24 -2.25
CA LEU A 165 -17.57 -1.02 -1.56
C LEU A 165 -17.89 -1.06 -0.05
N ILE A 166 -19.03 -1.63 0.35
CA ILE A 166 -19.35 -1.86 1.77
C ILE A 166 -18.31 -2.78 2.41
N GLN A 167 -17.94 -3.87 1.75
CA GLN A 167 -16.94 -4.82 2.25
C GLN A 167 -15.56 -4.16 2.37
N ILE A 168 -15.13 -3.37 1.37
CA ILE A 168 -13.89 -2.58 1.43
C ILE A 168 -13.92 -1.66 2.64
N ARG A 169 -15.00 -0.89 2.82
CA ARG A 169 -15.13 0.04 3.95
C ARG A 169 -15.09 -0.68 5.30
N ALA A 170 -15.66 -1.88 5.38
CA ALA A 170 -15.59 -2.72 6.58
C ALA A 170 -14.16 -3.21 6.84
N LEU A 171 -13.49 -3.78 5.83
CA LEU A 171 -12.12 -4.32 5.96
C LEU A 171 -11.08 -3.22 6.24
N LEU A 172 -11.29 -2.02 5.70
CA LEU A 172 -10.44 -0.85 5.94
C LEU A 172 -10.84 -0.05 7.19
N ASN A 173 -11.69 -0.60 8.05
CA ASN A 173 -12.07 0.07 9.29
C ASN A 173 -10.80 0.36 10.14
N PRO A 174 -10.56 1.62 10.55
CA PRO A 174 -9.37 2.03 11.31
C PRO A 174 -9.12 1.20 12.57
N SER A 175 -10.17 0.64 13.18
CA SER A 175 -10.04 -0.19 14.37
C SER A 175 -9.19 -1.45 14.16
N PHE A 176 -9.10 -1.98 12.94
CA PHE A 176 -8.24 -3.12 12.60
C PHE A 176 -6.75 -2.78 12.61
N PHE A 177 -6.40 -1.49 12.57
CA PHE A 177 -5.02 -1.02 12.49
C PHE A 177 -4.50 -0.40 13.79
N LYS A 178 -5.28 -0.44 14.87
CA LYS A 178 -4.91 0.17 16.17
C LYS A 178 -3.72 -0.51 16.84
N THR A 179 -3.46 -1.77 16.52
CA THR A 179 -2.37 -2.56 17.10
C THR A 179 -1.05 -2.39 16.36
N VAL A 180 -1.05 -1.81 15.15
CA VAL A 180 0.19 -1.48 14.43
C VAL A 180 0.64 -0.11 14.92
N GLU A 181 1.85 -0.05 15.45
CA GLU A 181 2.27 0.99 16.37
C GLU A 181 2.19 2.42 15.82
N LEU A 182 2.12 2.65 14.50
CA LEU A 182 2.07 4.00 13.93
C LEU A 182 1.31 4.12 12.59
N GLY A 183 0.58 5.22 12.43
CA GLY A 183 0.11 5.78 11.15
C GLY A 183 -1.06 5.08 10.46
N LEU A 184 -1.13 3.74 10.48
CA LEU A 184 -2.08 2.98 9.65
C LEU A 184 -3.55 3.30 9.91
N SER A 185 -3.93 3.52 11.17
CA SER A 185 -5.31 3.92 11.51
C SER A 185 -5.68 5.27 10.88
N GLN A 186 -4.75 6.23 10.85
CA GLN A 186 -4.96 7.54 10.24
C GLN A 186 -4.98 7.44 8.72
N VAL A 187 -4.08 6.66 8.14
CA VAL A 187 -4.01 6.42 6.69
C VAL A 187 -5.29 5.76 6.20
N ALA A 188 -5.78 4.74 6.90
CA ALA A 188 -7.06 4.10 6.58
C ALA A 188 -8.23 5.08 6.68
N ASN A 189 -8.28 5.94 7.71
CA ASN A 189 -9.27 7.00 7.81
C ASN A 189 -9.27 7.97 6.61
N ASN A 190 -8.08 8.46 6.24
CA ASN A 190 -7.92 9.38 5.12
C ASN A 190 -8.37 8.72 3.80
N LEU A 191 -7.97 7.47 3.58
CA LEU A 191 -8.35 6.69 2.41
C LEU A 191 -9.87 6.46 2.33
N LEU A 192 -10.51 6.12 3.45
CA LEU A 192 -11.97 5.95 3.52
C LEU A 192 -12.75 7.24 3.22
N ALA A 193 -12.16 8.40 3.52
CA ALA A 193 -12.72 9.70 3.20
C ALA A 193 -12.55 10.06 1.71
N ALA A 194 -11.52 9.53 1.05
CA ALA A 194 -11.30 9.68 -0.39
C ALA A 194 -12.17 8.74 -1.25
N LEU A 195 -12.58 7.59 -0.70
CA LEU A 195 -13.49 6.67 -1.39
C LEU A 195 -14.91 7.26 -1.56
N PRO A 196 -15.61 6.91 -2.66
CA PRO A 196 -17.00 7.34 -2.88
C PRO A 196 -17.91 6.99 -1.69
N THR A 197 -18.85 7.88 -1.39
CA THR A 197 -19.89 7.62 -0.41
C THR A 197 -20.88 6.61 -0.98
N LEU A 198 -21.42 5.74 -0.11
CA LEU A 198 -22.51 4.87 -0.51
C LEU A 198 -23.75 5.73 -0.79
N PRO A 199 -24.55 5.42 -1.83
CA PRO A 199 -25.81 6.09 -2.05
C PRO A 199 -26.69 5.95 -0.80
N SER A 200 -27.35 7.02 -0.37
CA SER A 200 -28.21 7.07 0.82
C SER A 200 -29.48 6.20 0.75
N THR A 201 -29.57 5.29 -0.22
CA THR A 201 -30.72 4.41 -0.47
C THR A 201 -30.33 2.95 -0.26
N MET A 202 -29.91 2.64 0.96
CA MET A 202 -29.94 1.27 1.51
C MET A 202 -30.74 1.30 2.82
N ASP A 203 -31.82 2.09 2.84
CA ASP A 203 -32.87 1.95 3.85
C ASP A 203 -33.84 0.87 3.33
N THR A 204 -33.76 -0.32 3.92
CA THR A 204 -34.88 -1.28 3.96
C THR A 204 -35.56 -1.21 5.30
#